data_AF-A0A8C8VI00-F1
#
_entry.id   AF-A0A8C8VI00-F1
#
_cell.length_a   1.000
_cell.length_b   1.000
_cell.length_c   1.000
_cell.angle_alpha   90.00
_cell.angle_beta   90.00
_cell.angle_gamma   90.00
#
_symmetry.space_group_name_H-M   'P 1'
#
loop_
_entity.id
_entity.type
_entity.pdbx_description
1 polymer ?
#
loop_
_entity_poly.entity_id
_entity_poly.type
_entity_poly.pdbx_seq_one_letter_code
_entity_poly.pdbx_strand_id
1 'polypeptide(L)'
;QLSFLCLDYSCNLSHSCPHVFRHGDQAPYESFPTDKRKENAWPQGSGQLTKLGIQRQYELGQYMRKRYAHFLNTLYNQFEIYVQSTDTDQTLMSAQASLAGLYPLAGNQVWNPKILWQPIPVHTIVSSSFLLFPRIQWGHACPRILQLLVEDAPQWLRTGGLEH
;
A
#
# COMPACT_ATOMS: atom_id res chain seq x y z
N GLN A 1 -0.60 3.38 -6.94
CA GLN A 1 -0.40 2.03 -6.36
C GLN A 1 -0.97 2.05 -4.95
N LEU A 2 -1.80 1.06 -4.61
CA LEU A 2 -2.51 0.97 -3.34
C LEU A 2 -2.18 -0.37 -2.67
N SER A 3 -2.17 -0.36 -1.33
CA SER A 3 -2.19 -1.55 -0.48
C SER A 3 -3.62 -1.69 0.06
N PHE A 4 -4.22 -2.87 -0.04
CA PHE A 4 -5.57 -3.12 0.47
C PHE A 4 -5.49 -4.02 1.69
N LEU A 5 -6.16 -3.60 2.75
CA LEU A 5 -6.35 -4.42 3.93
C LEU A 5 -7.86 -4.62 4.07
N CYS A 6 -8.34 -5.81 3.68
CA CYS A 6 -9.70 -6.18 4.02
C CYS A 6 -9.70 -6.69 5.47
N LEU A 7 -10.27 -5.94 6.40
CA LEU A 7 -10.62 -6.53 7.68
C LEU A 7 -11.96 -7.25 7.48
N ASP A 8 -11.88 -8.50 7.02
CA ASP A 8 -13.06 -9.32 6.74
C ASP A 8 -13.24 -10.37 7.84
N TYR A 9 -14.22 -10.14 8.72
CA TYR A 9 -14.67 -11.14 9.68
C TYR A 9 -15.61 -12.11 8.94
N SER A 10 -15.22 -13.38 8.77
CA SER A 10 -16.07 -14.33 8.05
C SER A 10 -17.39 -14.65 8.80
N CYS A 11 -18.49 -14.45 8.07
CA CYS A 11 -19.70 -15.27 8.00
C CYS A 11 -20.79 -15.27 9.09
N ASN A 12 -20.79 -14.42 10.13
CA ASN A 12 -21.96 -14.38 11.04
C ASN A 12 -22.41 -13.00 11.55
N LEU A 13 -21.76 -11.91 11.15
CA LEU A 13 -22.17 -10.54 11.50
C LEU A 13 -22.09 -9.65 10.27
N SER A 14 -23.16 -8.90 9.99
CA SER A 14 -23.42 -8.12 8.77
C SER A 14 -22.53 -6.89 8.55
N HIS A 15 -21.31 -6.85 9.10
CA HIS A 15 -20.43 -5.68 9.07
C HIS A 15 -18.99 -6.06 8.64
N SER A 16 -18.68 -5.87 7.36
CA SER A 16 -17.31 -5.89 6.82
C SER A 16 -16.75 -4.46 6.84
N CYS A 17 -15.47 -4.29 7.20
CA CYS A 17 -14.81 -2.97 7.26
C CYS A 17 -13.59 -2.95 6.31
N PRO A 18 -13.80 -2.64 5.02
CA PRO A 18 -12.70 -2.59 4.07
C PRO A 18 -11.82 -1.36 4.32
N HIS A 19 -10.50 -1.56 4.35
CA HIS A 19 -9.52 -0.48 4.39
C HIS A 19 -8.64 -0.49 3.15
N VAL A 20 -8.62 0.66 2.46
CA VAL A 20 -7.72 0.89 1.33
C VAL A 20 -6.77 1.99 1.73
N PHE A 21 -5.48 1.74 1.65
CA PHE A 21 -4.47 2.75 1.93
C PHE A 21 -3.36 2.72 0.89
N ARG A 22 -2.60 3.81 0.82
CA ARG A 22 -1.43 3.87 -0.03
C ARG A 22 -0.24 3.23 0.68
N HIS A 23 0.72 2.73 -0.09
CA HIS A 23 2.06 2.41 0.40
C HIS A 23 2.67 3.59 1.19
N GLY A 24 3.65 3.29 2.05
CA GLY A 24 4.42 4.32 2.76
C GLY A 24 5.35 5.10 1.83
N ASP A 25 6.07 6.07 2.40
CA ASP A 25 7.00 6.91 1.66
C ASP A 25 8.06 6.10 0.90
N GLN A 26 8.26 6.46 -0.36
CA GLN A 26 9.19 5.80 -1.27
C GLN A 26 10.20 6.79 -1.85
N ALA A 27 11.34 6.25 -2.29
CA ALA A 27 12.26 6.99 -3.15
C ALA A 27 11.57 7.35 -4.49
N PRO A 28 11.97 8.43 -5.17
CA PRO A 28 11.51 8.74 -6.52
C PRO A 28 11.75 7.55 -7.46
N TYR A 29 10.79 7.28 -8.35
CA TYR A 29 10.98 6.28 -9.42
C TYR A 29 11.97 6.76 -10.47
N GLU A 30 11.89 8.04 -10.81
CA GLU A 30 12.73 8.69 -11.80
C GLU A 30 13.20 10.04 -11.25
N SER A 31 14.42 10.42 -11.61
CA SER A 31 14.96 11.76 -11.40
C SER A 31 14.94 12.54 -12.70
N PHE A 32 14.73 13.85 -12.63
CA PHE A 32 14.85 14.71 -13.81
C PHE A 32 16.34 14.88 -14.21
N PRO A 33 16.64 15.19 -15.49
CA PRO A 33 18.03 15.17 -15.99
C PRO A 33 19.03 16.07 -15.23
N THR A 34 18.56 17.17 -14.66
CA THR A 34 19.37 18.14 -13.90
C THR A 34 19.38 17.89 -12.40
N ASP A 35 18.84 16.76 -11.92
CA ASP A 35 18.82 16.45 -10.51
C ASP A 35 20.24 16.23 -9.98
N LYS A 36 20.57 16.95 -8.92
CA LYS A 36 21.86 16.86 -8.23
C LYS A 36 21.94 15.61 -7.35
N ARG A 37 20.80 15.07 -6.91
CA ARG A 37 20.71 13.86 -6.09
C ARG A 37 20.49 12.65 -6.97
N LYS A 38 21.58 11.94 -7.25
CA LYS A 38 21.54 10.70 -8.03
C LYS A 38 21.05 9.52 -7.20
N GLU A 39 20.92 8.37 -7.86
CA GLU A 39 20.43 7.11 -7.28
C GLU A 39 21.16 6.67 -5.99
N ASN A 40 22.43 7.04 -5.81
CA ASN A 40 23.19 6.80 -4.58
C ASN A 40 22.64 7.52 -3.34
N ALA A 41 21.78 8.53 -3.51
CA ALA A 41 21.07 9.19 -2.41
C ALA A 41 19.93 8.33 -1.83
N TRP A 42 19.57 7.24 -2.52
CA TRP A 42 18.49 6.33 -2.16
C TRP A 42 19.08 4.93 -1.88
N PRO A 43 19.42 4.61 -0.61
CA PRO A 43 20.15 3.39 -0.30
C PRO A 43 19.42 2.10 -0.67
N GLN A 44 18.09 2.15 -0.76
CA GLN A 44 17.23 1.04 -1.15
C GLN A 44 17.01 0.98 -2.68
N GLY A 45 17.42 2.01 -3.42
CA GLY A 45 17.17 2.15 -4.86
C GLY A 45 15.95 3.02 -5.18
N SER A 46 15.82 3.35 -6.47
CA SER A 46 14.73 4.16 -7.00
C SER A 46 13.38 3.46 -6.85
N GLY A 47 12.33 4.20 -6.50
CA GLY A 47 10.99 3.66 -6.29
C GLY A 47 10.82 2.77 -5.06
N GLN A 48 11.87 2.48 -4.28
CA GLN A 48 11.79 1.56 -3.15
C GLN A 48 11.29 2.22 -1.87
N LEU A 49 10.69 1.41 -0.98
CA LEU A 49 10.12 1.88 0.27
C LEU A 49 11.23 2.36 1.22
N THR A 50 11.08 3.58 1.75
CA THR A 50 12.06 4.18 2.67
C THR A 50 11.86 3.67 4.09
N LYS A 51 12.88 3.83 4.96
CA LYS A 51 12.75 3.55 6.40
C LYS A 51 11.62 4.36 7.04
N LEU A 52 11.44 5.63 6.62
CA LEU A 52 10.34 6.47 7.07
C LEU A 52 8.98 5.90 6.60
N GLY A 53 8.91 5.41 5.37
CA GLY A 53 7.71 4.75 4.84
C GLY A 53 7.32 3.51 5.63
N ILE A 54 8.30 2.67 6.01
CA ILE A 54 8.08 1.52 6.88
C ILE A 54 7.52 1.96 8.24
N GLN A 55 8.13 2.96 8.87
CA GLN A 55 7.70 3.49 10.17
C GLN A 55 6.26 4.01 10.12
N ARG A 56 5.90 4.77 9.08
CA ARG A 56 4.53 5.30 8.89
C ARG A 56 3.48 4.19 8.77
N GLN A 57 3.81 3.12 8.07
CA GLN A 57 2.91 1.97 7.91
C GLN A 57 2.77 1.20 9.23
N TYR A 58 3.86 1.03 9.97
CA TYR A 58 3.82 0.46 11.31
C TYR A 58 2.91 1.26 12.25
N GLU A 59 3.02 2.60 12.25
CA GLU A 59 2.17 3.50 13.03
C GLU A 59 0.70 3.43 12.60
N LEU A 60 0.43 3.31 11.30
CA LEU A 60 -0.92 3.06 10.78
C LEU A 60 -1.51 1.77 11.37
N GLY A 61 -0.71 0.69 11.41
CA GLY A 61 -1.09 -0.57 12.05
C GLY A 61 -1.43 -0.40 13.53
N GLN A 62 -0.61 0.34 14.27
CA GLN A 62 -0.88 0.63 15.69
C GLN A 62 -2.16 1.46 15.89
N TYR A 63 -2.40 2.43 15.00
CA TYR A 63 -3.65 3.19 15.01
C TYR A 63 -4.85 2.28 14.77
N MET A 64 -4.79 1.38 13.79
CA MET A 64 -5.85 0.40 13.51
C MET A 64 -6.06 -0.54 14.70
N ARG A 65 -5.01 -1.02 15.36
CA ARG A 65 -5.13 -1.83 16.58
C ARG A 65 -5.92 -1.10 17.66
N LYS A 66 -5.61 0.17 17.92
CA LYS A 66 -6.33 0.98 18.90
C LYS A 66 -7.78 1.21 18.49
N ARG A 67 -8.01 1.53 17.22
CA ARG A 67 -9.35 1.80 16.67
C ARG A 67 -10.26 0.57 16.72
N TYR A 68 -9.71 -0.62 16.48
CA TYR A 68 -10.47 -1.88 16.39
C TYR A 68 -10.23 -2.82 17.57
N ALA A 69 -9.77 -2.32 18.73
CA ALA A 69 -9.47 -3.14 19.89
C ALA A 69 -10.66 -3.96 20.40
N HIS A 70 -11.89 -3.49 20.19
CA HIS A 70 -13.12 -4.19 20.56
C HIS A 70 -13.69 -5.07 19.44
N PHE A 71 -13.15 -4.96 18.22
CA PHE A 71 -13.64 -5.66 17.04
C PHE A 71 -12.70 -6.80 16.62
N LEU A 72 -11.38 -6.60 16.70
CA LEU A 72 -10.36 -7.59 16.36
C LEU A 72 -9.81 -8.23 17.64
N ASN A 73 -9.58 -9.54 17.60
CA ASN A 73 -8.89 -10.21 18.70
C ASN A 73 -7.46 -9.70 18.86
N THR A 74 -6.99 -9.68 20.11
CA THR A 74 -5.62 -9.26 20.45
C THR A 74 -4.57 -10.10 19.73
N LEU A 75 -4.81 -11.41 19.67
CA LEU A 75 -3.98 -12.37 18.94
C LEU A 75 -4.46 -12.49 17.48
N TYR A 76 -3.54 -12.73 16.56
CA TYR A 76 -3.89 -12.93 15.15
C TYR A 76 -4.77 -14.16 14.96
N ASN A 77 -5.85 -14.00 14.20
CA ASN A 77 -6.74 -15.09 13.80
C ASN A 77 -6.98 -14.99 12.29
N GLN A 78 -6.64 -16.05 11.56
CA GLN A 78 -6.76 -16.10 10.10
C GLN A 78 -8.20 -15.97 9.58
N PHE A 79 -9.21 -16.21 10.43
CA PHE A 79 -10.62 -16.12 10.06
C PHE A 79 -11.22 -14.71 10.25
N GLU A 80 -10.45 -13.77 10.80
CA GLU A 80 -10.90 -12.40 11.12
C GLU A 80 -10.43 -11.32 10.15
N ILE A 81 -9.35 -11.59 9.40
CA ILE A 81 -8.76 -10.61 8.50
C ILE A 81 -8.29 -11.26 7.20
N TYR A 82 -8.38 -10.50 6.12
CA TYR A 82 -7.89 -10.89 4.80
C TYR A 82 -7.06 -9.76 4.17
N VAL A 83 -5.76 -10.00 3.99
CA VAL A 83 -4.85 -8.95 3.51
C VAL A 83 -4.53 -9.15 2.04
N GLN A 84 -4.72 -8.11 1.22
CA GLN A 84 -4.42 -8.18 -0.21
C GLN A 84 -3.61 -6.97 -0.68
N SER A 85 -2.43 -7.20 -1.22
CA SER A 85 -1.62 -6.16 -1.81
C SER A 85 -1.67 -6.23 -3.34
N THR A 86 -1.34 -5.10 -3.97
CA THR A 86 -0.81 -5.12 -5.33
C THR A 86 0.55 -5.80 -5.37
N ASP A 87 0.91 -6.34 -6.53
CA ASP A 87 2.17 -7.05 -6.76
C ASP A 87 3.35 -6.10 -6.99
N THR A 88 3.67 -5.28 -5.98
CA THR A 88 4.85 -4.40 -5.99
C THR A 88 5.54 -4.42 -4.64
N ASP A 89 6.86 -4.35 -4.62
CA ASP A 89 7.67 -4.40 -3.39
C ASP A 89 7.17 -3.42 -2.33
N GLN A 90 6.88 -2.18 -2.74
CA GLN A 90 6.53 -1.09 -1.83
C GLN A 90 5.20 -1.39 -1.11
N THR A 91 4.23 -1.95 -1.81
CA THR A 91 2.90 -2.23 -1.27
C THR A 91 2.88 -3.49 -0.42
N LEU A 92 3.64 -4.52 -0.82
CA LEU A 92 3.84 -5.73 -0.02
C LEU A 92 4.58 -5.43 1.29
N MET A 93 5.68 -4.68 1.23
CA MET A 93 6.42 -4.26 2.42
C MET A 93 5.58 -3.36 3.34
N SER A 94 4.79 -2.45 2.76
CA SER A 94 3.88 -1.58 3.52
C SER A 94 2.80 -2.38 4.25
N ALA A 95 2.23 -3.40 3.61
CA ALA A 95 1.26 -4.30 4.23
C ALA A 95 1.89 -5.05 5.40
N GLN A 96 3.08 -5.63 5.23
CA GLN A 96 3.81 -6.32 6.30
C GLN A 96 4.13 -5.40 7.49
N ALA A 97 4.58 -4.16 7.22
CA ALA A 97 4.85 -3.17 8.26
C ALA A 97 3.58 -2.80 9.04
N SER A 98 2.46 -2.57 8.33
CA SER A 98 1.15 -2.33 8.96
C SER A 98 0.69 -3.51 9.81
N LEU A 99 0.88 -4.74 9.35
CA LEU A 99 0.52 -5.94 10.10
C LEU A 99 1.37 -6.12 11.37
N ALA A 100 2.66 -5.76 11.31
CA ALA A 100 3.52 -5.78 12.49
C ALA A 100 3.06 -4.78 13.57
N GLY A 101 2.52 -3.62 13.17
CA GLY A 101 1.91 -2.66 14.10
C GLY A 101 0.52 -3.07 14.56
N LEU A 102 -0.23 -3.74 13.69
CA LEU A 102 -1.58 -4.23 13.98
C LEU A 102 -1.54 -5.41 14.95
N TYR A 103 -0.72 -6.43 14.77
CA TYR A 103 -0.68 -7.64 15.61
C TYR A 103 0.67 -7.78 16.33
N PRO A 104 0.89 -7.04 17.43
CA PRO A 104 2.06 -7.26 18.27
C PRO A 104 2.03 -8.68 18.86
N LEU A 105 3.19 -9.34 18.88
CA LEU A 105 3.34 -10.69 19.42
C LEU A 105 2.99 -10.75 20.91
N ALA A 106 2.13 -11.70 21.28
CA ALA A 106 1.77 -11.98 22.67
C ALA A 106 1.39 -13.45 22.87
N GLY A 107 1.51 -13.92 24.12
CA GLY A 107 1.03 -15.23 24.54
C GLY A 107 1.64 -16.39 23.73
N ASN A 108 0.78 -17.30 23.29
CA ASN A 108 1.16 -18.51 22.56
C ASN A 108 1.61 -18.27 21.11
N GLN A 109 1.46 -17.06 20.57
CA GLN A 109 1.94 -16.73 19.21
C GLN A 109 3.44 -16.41 19.17
N VAL A 110 4.08 -16.24 20.33
CA VAL A 110 5.53 -16.04 20.43
C VAL A 110 6.25 -17.33 20.06
N TRP A 111 6.65 -17.43 18.78
CA TRP A 111 7.40 -18.58 18.26
C TRP A 111 8.92 -18.46 18.54
N ASN A 112 9.43 -17.23 18.72
CA ASN A 112 10.82 -16.97 19.06
C ASN A 112 10.92 -15.73 19.98
N PRO A 113 11.46 -15.87 21.20
CA PRO A 113 11.52 -14.77 22.17
C PRO A 113 12.48 -13.63 21.75
N LYS A 114 13.37 -13.87 20.78
CA LYS A 114 14.29 -12.84 20.26
C LYS A 114 13.72 -12.08 19.07
N ILE A 115 12.61 -12.55 18.48
CA ILE A 115 12.01 -11.96 17.28
C ILE A 115 10.59 -11.53 17.61
N LEU A 116 10.41 -10.23 17.85
CA LEU A 116 9.11 -9.62 18.18
C LEU A 116 8.24 -9.36 16.93
N TRP A 117 8.24 -10.32 16.00
CA TRP A 117 7.44 -10.30 14.77
C TRP A 117 6.91 -11.70 14.44
N GLN A 118 5.69 -11.77 13.89
CA GLN A 118 5.11 -13.01 13.36
C GLN A 118 4.73 -12.85 11.89
N PRO A 119 4.87 -13.91 11.09
CA PRO A 119 4.40 -13.90 9.71
C PRO A 119 2.88 -13.87 9.66
N ILE A 120 2.33 -12.86 8.95
CA ILE A 120 0.91 -12.81 8.61
C ILE A 120 0.80 -12.81 7.07
N PRO A 121 -0.02 -13.69 6.46
CA PRO A 121 -0.16 -13.78 5.02
C PRO A 121 -0.62 -12.47 4.39
N VAL A 122 0.05 -12.07 3.30
CA VAL A 122 -0.37 -10.99 2.41
C VAL A 122 -0.56 -11.60 1.03
N HIS A 123 -1.80 -11.61 0.56
CA HIS A 123 -2.14 -12.15 -0.75
C HIS A 123 -1.85 -11.10 -1.82
N THR A 124 -1.40 -11.56 -2.99
CA THR A 124 -1.22 -10.71 -4.16
C THR A 124 -1.91 -11.37 -5.34
N ILE A 125 -2.39 -10.55 -6.26
CA ILE A 125 -2.90 -10.99 -7.55
C ILE A 125 -2.07 -10.30 -8.61
N VAL A 126 -1.67 -11.07 -9.63
CA VAL A 126 -0.92 -10.54 -10.77
C VAL A 126 -1.74 -9.40 -11.40
N SER A 127 -1.05 -8.34 -11.81
CA SER A 127 -1.53 -7.02 -12.26
C SER A 127 -2.69 -6.98 -13.29
N SER A 128 -3.17 -8.12 -13.79
CA SER A 128 -4.36 -8.20 -14.66
C SER A 128 -5.67 -7.94 -13.93
N SER A 129 -5.68 -7.96 -12.59
CA SER A 129 -6.88 -7.74 -11.78
C SER A 129 -7.06 -6.26 -11.38
N PHE A 130 -8.21 -5.71 -11.75
CA PHE A 130 -8.52 -4.26 -11.74
C PHE A 130 -8.85 -3.66 -10.36
N LEU A 131 -8.97 -4.48 -9.32
CA LEU A 131 -9.49 -4.01 -8.01
C LEU A 131 -8.53 -3.07 -7.29
N LEU A 132 -7.22 -3.35 -7.32
CA LEU A 132 -6.20 -2.57 -6.59
C LEU A 132 -5.25 -1.77 -7.51
N PHE A 133 -5.36 -2.01 -8.82
CA PHE A 133 -4.72 -1.24 -9.86
C PHE A 133 -5.79 -0.50 -10.67
N PRO A 134 -6.22 0.70 -10.25
CA PRO A 134 -6.92 1.59 -11.17
C PRO A 134 -5.96 1.91 -12.31
N ARG A 135 -6.15 1.26 -13.47
CA ARG A 135 -5.29 1.42 -14.65
C ARG A 135 -5.36 2.86 -15.18
N ILE A 136 -4.45 3.68 -14.70
CA ILE A 136 -3.97 4.91 -15.36
C ILE A 136 -2.49 4.72 -15.77
N GLN A 137 -1.99 3.47 -15.79
CA GLN A 137 -0.66 3.17 -16.32
C GLN A 137 -0.77 2.62 -17.75
N TRP A 138 -0.12 3.37 -18.63
CA TRP A 138 0.10 3.22 -20.06
C TRP A 138 0.07 1.78 -20.58
N GLY A 139 -0.82 1.51 -21.54
CA GLY A 139 -0.81 0.27 -22.36
C GLY A 139 -2.15 -0.46 -22.46
N HIS A 140 -3.07 -0.27 -21.50
CA HIS A 140 -4.46 -0.72 -21.60
C HIS A 140 -5.39 0.45 -21.29
N ALA A 141 -5.31 1.45 -22.15
CA ALA A 141 -6.14 2.63 -22.04
C ALA A 141 -7.59 2.23 -22.28
N CYS A 142 -8.45 2.41 -21.26
CA CYS A 142 -9.86 2.63 -21.52
C CYS A 142 -9.94 3.86 -22.43
N PRO A 143 -10.42 3.74 -23.68
CA PRO A 143 -10.40 4.85 -24.63
C PRO A 143 -11.15 6.07 -24.08
N ARG A 144 -12.19 5.83 -23.27
CA ARG A 144 -12.95 6.90 -22.60
C ARG A 144 -12.14 7.65 -21.55
N ILE A 145 -11.27 6.98 -20.78
CA ILE A 145 -10.40 7.65 -19.81
C ILE A 145 -9.44 8.60 -20.52
N LEU A 146 -8.85 8.18 -21.66
CA LEU A 146 -7.98 9.06 -22.44
C LEU A 146 -8.72 10.30 -22.95
N GLN A 147 -9.94 10.13 -23.45
CA GLN A 147 -10.77 11.25 -23.89
C GLN A 147 -11.06 12.22 -22.73
N LEU A 148 -11.45 11.71 -21.57
CA LEU A 148 -11.70 12.53 -20.38
C LEU A 148 -10.46 13.30 -19.94
N LEU A 149 -9.28 12.67 -19.96
CA LEU A 149 -8.01 13.34 -19.62
C LEU A 149 -7.69 14.51 -20.58
N VAL A 150 -8.09 14.42 -21.85
CA VAL A 150 -7.92 15.49 -22.85
C VAL A 150 -9.00 16.58 -22.68
N GLU A 151 -10.24 16.18 -22.43
CA GLU A 151 -11.39 17.07 -22.18
C GLU A 151 -11.14 17.95 -20.93
N ASP A 152 -10.63 17.37 -19.85
CA ASP A 152 -10.36 18.05 -18.58
C ASP A 152 -8.98 18.76 -18.52
N ALA A 153 -8.15 18.61 -19.55
CA ALA A 153 -6.81 19.20 -19.56
C ALA A 153 -6.91 20.74 -19.49
N PRO A 154 -6.15 21.42 -18.61
CA PRO A 154 -6.05 22.88 -18.61
C PRO A 154 -5.78 23.45 -20.01
N GLN A 155 -6.37 24.62 -20.32
CA GLN A 155 -6.31 25.19 -21.67
C GLN A 155 -4.89 25.44 -22.19
N TRP A 156 -3.92 25.69 -21.30
CA TRP A 156 -2.50 25.85 -21.63
C TRP A 156 -1.82 24.54 -22.08
N LEU A 157 -2.33 23.37 -21.68
CA LEU A 157 -1.87 22.07 -22.20
C LEU A 157 -2.46 21.79 -23.59
N ARG A 158 -3.67 22.30 -23.87
CA ARG A 158 -4.38 22.08 -25.14
C ARG A 158 -3.87 22.96 -26.28
N THR A 159 -3.27 24.10 -25.97
CA THR A 159 -2.86 25.11 -26.95
C THR A 159 -1.39 25.03 -27.36
N GLY A 160 -0.64 24.04 -26.84
CA GLY A 160 0.79 23.88 -27.12
C GLY A 160 1.58 25.01 -26.50
N GLY A 161 2.02 24.84 -25.26
CA GLY A 161 2.81 25.84 -24.55
C GLY A 161 4.11 26.18 -25.28
N LEU A 162 4.10 27.24 -26.07
CA LEU A 162 5.27 28.00 -26.52
C LEU A 162 4.85 29.47 -26.68
N GLU A 163 4.77 30.18 -25.56
CA GLU A 163 5.05 31.61 -25.52
C GLU A 163 5.98 31.89 -24.34
N HIS A 164 7.27 31.69 -24.57
CA HIS A 164 8.37 32.40 -23.91
C HIS A 164 9.59 32.40 -24.84
#